data_AF-A0A4Y2WEK5-F1
#
_entry.id   AF-A0A4Y2WEK5-F1
#
_cell.length_a   1.000
_cell.length_b   1.000
_cell.length_c   1.000
_cell.angle_alpha   90.00
_cell.angle_beta   90.00
_cell.angle_gamma   90.00
#
_symmetry.space_group_name_H-M   'P 1'
#
loop_
_entity.id
_entity.type
_entity.pdbx_description
1 polymer ?
#
loop_
_entity_poly.entity_id
_entity_poly.type
_entity_poly.pdbx_seq_one_letter_code
_entity_poly.pdbx_strand_id
1 'polypeptide(L)'
;MCETGSFVTGMHDTGRGRSVRTPQVVEDILKGVGDRPGFITREVSRAVNVPHSIVWRVIRDERLHLYHVQKVKALMPANYAPSVEFARWFLQQLATQPDFSAHVLFTDERTFTREGISNTHSFHVFF
;
A
#
# COMPACT_ATOMS: atom_id res chain seq x y z
N MET A 1 -4.92 -60.37 33.51
CA MET A 1 -3.95 -59.90 32.49
C MET A 1 -4.18 -58.42 32.35
N CYS A 2 -3.19 -57.59 32.71
CA CYS A 2 -3.28 -56.13 32.61
C CYS A 2 -2.69 -55.70 31.27
N GLU A 3 -3.50 -55.09 30.40
CA GLU A 3 -3.01 -54.44 29.18
C GLU A 3 -2.54 -53.02 29.52
N THR A 4 -1.24 -52.79 29.47
CA THR A 4 -0.66 -51.45 29.52
C THR A 4 -0.64 -50.89 28.10
N GLY A 5 -1.68 -50.12 27.74
CA GLY A 5 -1.68 -49.34 26.51
C GLY A 5 -0.81 -48.09 26.68
N SER A 6 0.39 -48.10 26.09
CA SER A 6 1.25 -46.92 25.97
C SER A 6 1.00 -46.25 24.62
N PHE A 7 0.57 -44.99 24.62
CA PHE A 7 0.55 -44.17 23.42
C PHE A 7 1.93 -43.54 23.23
N VAL A 8 2.70 -44.06 22.27
CA VAL A 8 3.89 -43.37 21.77
C VAL A 8 3.41 -42.22 20.89
N THR A 9 3.46 -40.99 21.39
CA THR A 9 3.38 -39.82 20.50
C THR A 9 4.65 -39.81 19.66
N GLY A 10 4.54 -40.33 18.44
CA GLY A 10 5.53 -40.11 17.39
C GLY A 10 5.52 -38.62 17.04
N MET A 11 6.26 -37.81 17.79
CA MET A 11 6.73 -36.52 17.31
C MET A 11 7.73 -36.79 16.19
N HIS A 12 7.20 -37.14 15.01
CA HIS A 12 7.93 -36.87 13.78
C HIS A 12 8.16 -35.38 13.75
N ASP A 13 9.43 -34.96 13.71
CA ASP A 13 9.89 -33.58 13.57
C ASP A 13 8.90 -32.73 12.77
N THR A 14 7.99 -32.07 13.50
CA THR A 14 6.97 -31.21 12.92
C THR A 14 7.51 -29.79 12.78
N GLY A 15 8.84 -29.66 12.73
CA GLY A 15 9.51 -28.47 12.25
C GLY A 15 9.31 -28.43 10.74
N ARG A 16 8.34 -27.65 10.27
CA ARG A 16 8.26 -27.27 8.86
C ARG A 16 9.62 -26.71 8.46
N GLY A 17 10.40 -27.50 7.71
CA GLY A 17 11.76 -27.17 7.36
C GLY A 17 11.83 -25.76 6.80
N ARG A 18 12.77 -24.95 7.29
CA ARG A 18 13.12 -23.62 6.77
C ARG A 18 13.64 -23.64 5.32
N SER A 19 13.40 -24.73 4.57
CA SER A 19 13.91 -24.99 3.22
C SER A 19 13.37 -24.03 2.16
N VAL A 20 12.25 -23.34 2.39
CA VAL A 20 11.71 -22.33 1.45
C VAL A 20 12.41 -20.97 1.60
N ARG A 21 13.18 -20.73 2.68
CA ARG A 21 13.92 -19.49 2.90
C ARG A 21 15.38 -19.63 2.49
N THR A 22 15.62 -19.92 1.21
CA THR A 22 16.95 -19.63 0.67
C THR A 22 17.10 -18.10 0.61
N PRO A 23 18.30 -17.55 0.86
CA PRO A 23 18.56 -16.12 0.70
C PRO A 23 18.09 -15.61 -0.68
N GLN A 24 18.23 -16.45 -1.71
CA GLN A 24 17.74 -16.18 -3.06
C GLN A 24 16.22 -15.91 -3.12
N VAL A 25 15.40 -16.73 -2.47
CA VAL A 25 13.93 -16.54 -2.47
C VAL A 25 13.55 -15.24 -1.75
N VAL A 26 14.28 -14.88 -0.69
CA VAL A 26 14.05 -13.61 0.02
C VAL A 26 14.41 -12.43 -0.89
N GLU A 27 15.55 -12.50 -1.57
CA GLU A 27 15.98 -11.48 -2.52
C GLU A 27 15.01 -11.32 -3.70
N ASP A 28 14.54 -12.44 -4.27
CA ASP A 28 13.57 -12.44 -5.36
C ASP A 28 12.23 -11.82 -4.93
N ILE A 29 11.79 -12.09 -3.69
CA ILE A 29 10.59 -11.46 -3.11
C ILE A 29 10.80 -9.96 -2.92
N LEU A 30 11.94 -9.54 -2.37
CA LEU A 30 12.22 -8.12 -2.13
C LEU A 30 12.33 -7.32 -3.43
N LYS A 31 12.99 -7.89 -4.44
CA LYS A 31 13.05 -7.32 -5.78
C LYS A 31 11.66 -7.20 -6.40
N GLY A 32 10.87 -8.26 -6.34
CA GLY A 32 9.50 -8.26 -6.88
C GLY A 32 8.57 -7.25 -6.19
N VAL A 33 8.77 -7.01 -4.90
CA VAL A 33 8.03 -6.01 -4.13
C VAL A 33 8.46 -4.57 -4.48
N GLY A 34 9.75 -4.34 -4.72
CA GLY A 34 10.28 -3.03 -5.11
C GLY A 34 9.87 -2.58 -6.51
N ASP A 35 9.75 -3.51 -7.46
CA ASP A 35 9.55 -3.18 -8.88
C ASP A 35 8.10 -2.80 -9.26
N ARG A 36 7.06 -3.11 -8.45
CA ARG A 36 5.64 -2.98 -8.89
C ARG A 36 4.62 -2.60 -7.78
N PRO A 37 4.53 -1.35 -7.31
CA PRO A 37 3.61 -0.98 -6.25
C PRO A 37 2.12 -0.99 -6.67
N GLY A 38 1.27 -1.82 -6.03
CA GLY A 38 -0.17 -1.82 -6.27
C GLY A 38 -0.90 -3.03 -5.70
N PHE A 39 -0.54 -4.22 -6.18
CA PHE A 39 -1.28 -5.46 -5.91
C PHE A 39 -0.38 -6.69 -5.67
N ILE A 40 0.90 -6.40 -5.43
CA ILE A 40 2.05 -7.25 -5.71
C ILE A 40 2.21 -8.49 -4.85
N THR A 41 1.70 -8.55 -3.61
CA THR A 41 2.04 -9.74 -2.77
C THR A 41 1.53 -11.05 -3.38
N ARG A 42 0.37 -11.01 -4.04
CA ARG A 42 -0.17 -12.16 -4.79
C ARG A 42 0.53 -12.36 -6.13
N GLU A 43 0.94 -11.29 -6.80
CA GLU A 43 1.67 -11.38 -8.08
C GLU A 43 3.10 -11.88 -7.88
N VAL A 44 3.82 -11.38 -6.88
CA VAL A 44 5.15 -11.84 -6.44
C VAL A 44 5.09 -13.30 -6.01
N SER A 45 4.05 -13.69 -5.25
CA SER A 45 3.82 -15.10 -4.92
C SER A 45 3.72 -15.99 -6.16
N ARG A 46 3.04 -15.54 -7.22
CA ARG A 46 2.94 -16.27 -8.49
C ARG A 46 4.24 -16.23 -9.29
N ALA A 47 4.96 -15.11 -9.29
CA ALA A 47 6.20 -14.93 -10.05
C ALA A 47 7.37 -15.73 -9.45
N VAL A 48 7.49 -15.72 -8.13
CA VAL A 48 8.53 -16.45 -7.37
C VAL A 48 8.10 -17.89 -7.06
N ASN A 49 6.85 -18.25 -7.38
CA ASN A 49 6.25 -19.56 -7.13
C ASN A 49 6.34 -20.01 -5.66
N VAL A 50 6.00 -19.10 -4.75
CA VAL A 50 6.00 -19.35 -3.30
C VAL A 50 4.62 -19.07 -2.71
N PRO A 51 4.22 -19.75 -1.62
CA PRO A 51 2.96 -19.44 -0.96
C PRO A 51 2.91 -17.99 -0.48
N HIS A 52 1.76 -17.33 -0.66
CA HIS A 52 1.52 -15.95 -0.24
C HIS A 52 1.87 -15.67 1.22
N SER A 53 1.70 -16.66 2.10
CA SER A 53 2.10 -16.58 3.52
C SER A 53 3.60 -16.39 3.73
N ILE A 54 4.45 -16.87 2.81
CA ILE A 54 5.91 -16.70 2.88
C ILE A 54 6.28 -15.26 2.50
N VAL A 55 5.65 -14.72 1.46
CA VAL A 55 5.82 -13.32 1.03
C VAL A 55 5.49 -12.37 2.18
N TRP A 56 4.34 -12.56 2.85
CA TRP A 56 3.97 -11.74 4.01
C TRP A 56 4.92 -11.89 5.20
N ARG A 57 5.48 -13.07 5.40
CA ARG A 57 6.44 -13.30 6.48
C ARG A 57 7.75 -12.58 6.20
N VAL A 58 8.25 -12.64 4.96
CA VAL A 58 9.46 -11.89 4.53
C VAL A 58 9.24 -10.38 4.68
N ILE A 59 8.12 -9.85 4.19
CA ILE A 59 7.76 -8.42 4.34
C ILE A 59 7.79 -7.99 5.81
N ARG A 60 7.24 -8.82 6.72
CA ARG A 60 7.24 -8.54 8.15
C ARG A 60 8.63 -8.62 8.78
N ASP A 61 9.41 -9.63 8.41
CA ASP A 61 10.77 -9.84 8.92
C ASP A 61 11.69 -8.68 8.49
N GLU A 62 11.54 -8.19 7.27
CA GLU A 62 12.27 -7.04 6.69
C GLU A 62 11.67 -5.68 7.07
N ARG A 63 10.64 -5.67 7.93
CA ARG A 63 9.97 -4.46 8.45
C ARG A 63 9.41 -3.53 7.36
N LEU A 64 9.01 -4.10 6.23
CA LEU A 64 8.35 -3.35 5.16
C LEU A 64 6.86 -3.14 5.49
N HIS A 65 6.41 -1.91 5.39
CA HIS A 65 5.06 -1.46 5.67
C HIS A 65 4.32 -1.12 4.38
N LEU A 66 3.03 -1.48 4.33
CA LEU A 66 2.16 -1.16 3.22
C LEU A 66 1.65 0.28 3.34
N TYR A 67 1.97 1.13 2.36
CA TYR A 67 1.49 2.50 2.27
C TYR A 67 0.53 2.64 1.08
N HIS A 68 -0.55 3.40 1.28
CA HIS A 68 -1.39 3.84 0.16
C HIS A 68 -0.71 5.00 -0.58
N VAL A 69 -0.59 4.89 -1.90
CA VAL A 69 -0.10 5.99 -2.72
C VAL A 69 -1.23 7.00 -2.88
N GLN A 70 -1.08 8.15 -2.24
CA GLN A 70 -1.95 9.29 -2.49
C GLN A 70 -1.40 10.08 -3.67
N LYS A 71 -2.11 10.06 -4.80
CA LYS A 71 -1.81 10.94 -5.91
C LYS A 71 -2.22 12.37 -5.55
N VAL A 72 -1.27 13.15 -5.04
CA VAL A 72 -1.47 14.58 -4.80
C VAL A 72 -1.21 15.36 -6.09
N LYS A 73 -1.93 16.47 -6.29
CA LYS A 73 -1.67 17.38 -7.41
C LYS A 73 -0.25 17.92 -7.27
N ALA A 74 0.58 17.76 -8.30
CA ALA A 74 1.91 18.36 -8.30
C ALA A 74 1.78 19.88 -8.22
N LEU A 75 2.25 20.47 -7.12
CA LEU A 75 2.29 21.91 -6.95
C LEU A 75 3.50 22.43 -7.73
N MET A 76 3.24 23.02 -8.90
CA MET A 76 4.27 23.71 -9.66
C MET A 76 4.79 24.89 -8.83
N PRO A 77 6.11 25.15 -8.80
CA PRO A 77 6.68 26.26 -8.03
C PRO A 77 6.00 27.62 -8.28
N ALA A 78 5.60 27.86 -9.53
CA ALA A 78 4.89 29.07 -9.94
C ALA A 78 3.51 29.24 -9.26
N ASN A 79 2.90 28.16 -8.78
CA ASN A 79 1.57 28.20 -8.17
C ASN A 79 1.60 28.45 -6.66
N TYR A 80 2.76 28.37 -5.99
CA TYR A 80 2.81 28.52 -4.53
C TYR A 80 2.37 29.90 -4.06
N ALA A 81 3.01 30.96 -4.59
CA ALA A 81 2.69 32.33 -4.19
C ALA A 81 1.22 32.71 -4.49
N PRO A 82 0.70 32.49 -5.72
CA PRO A 82 -0.71 32.75 -6.01
C PRO A 82 -1.69 31.95 -5.13
N SER A 83 -1.36 30.71 -4.79
CA SER A 83 -2.22 29.88 -3.93
C SER A 83 -2.29 30.43 -2.50
N VAL A 84 -1.15 30.88 -1.96
CA VAL A 84 -1.09 31.49 -0.62
C VAL A 84 -1.82 32.84 -0.60
N GLU A 85 -1.63 33.65 -1.64
CA GLU A 85 -2.33 34.94 -1.78
C GLU A 85 -3.84 34.76 -1.87
N PHE A 86 -4.30 33.81 -2.70
CA PHE A 86 -5.71 33.47 -2.79
C PHE A 86 -6.28 33.01 -1.44
N ALA A 87 -5.59 32.09 -0.74
CA ALA A 87 -6.04 31.62 0.56
C ALA A 87 -6.15 32.76 1.59
N ARG A 88 -5.17 33.67 1.61
CA ARG A 88 -5.18 34.84 2.49
C ARG A 88 -6.35 35.77 2.15
N TRP A 89 -6.55 36.07 0.87
CA TRP A 89 -7.66 36.89 0.41
C TRP A 89 -9.02 36.26 0.80
N PHE A 90 -9.18 34.96 0.57
CA PHE A 90 -10.41 34.24 0.90
C PHE A 90 -10.73 34.28 2.40
N LEU A 91 -9.71 34.11 3.25
CA LEU A 91 -9.87 34.24 4.71
C LEU A 91 -10.27 35.66 5.13
N GLN A 92 -9.76 36.69 4.46
CA GLN A 92 -10.18 38.08 4.71
C GLN A 92 -11.65 38.31 4.34
N GLN A 93 -12.12 37.71 3.24
CA GLN A 93 -13.53 37.78 2.87
C GLN A 93 -14.42 37.11 3.94
N LEU A 94 -14.04 35.94 4.44
CA LEU A 94 -14.76 35.25 5.52
C LEU A 94 -14.79 36.04 6.82
N ALA A 95 -13.70 36.76 7.15
CA ALA A 95 -13.65 37.61 8.34
C ALA A 95 -14.57 38.84 8.21
N THR A 96 -14.79 39.32 6.98
CA THR A 96 -15.64 40.48 6.70
C THR A 96 -17.12 40.08 6.58
N GLN A 97 -17.39 38.93 5.99
CA GLN A 97 -18.71 38.36 5.76
C GLN A 97 -18.67 36.87 6.07
N PRO A 98 -19.17 36.45 7.25
CA PRO A 98 -19.14 35.04 7.67
C PRO A 98 -19.88 34.08 6.72
N ASP A 99 -20.82 34.58 5.93
CA ASP A 99 -21.62 33.86 4.94
C ASP A 99 -21.03 33.90 3.52
N PHE A 100 -19.85 34.51 3.33
CA PHE A 100 -19.21 34.63 2.02
C PHE A 100 -19.04 33.29 1.31
N SER A 101 -18.65 32.23 2.03
CA SER A 101 -18.50 30.90 1.43
C SER A 101 -19.78 30.32 0.84
N ALA A 102 -20.95 30.70 1.36
CA ALA A 102 -22.24 30.23 0.84
C ALA A 102 -22.56 30.82 -0.54
N HIS A 103 -21.92 31.94 -0.89
CA HIS A 103 -22.10 32.64 -2.16
C HIS A 103 -21.07 32.24 -3.23
N VAL A 104 -20.10 31.39 -2.89
CA VAL A 104 -19.04 30.95 -3.80
C VAL A 104 -19.36 29.56 -4.34
N LEU A 105 -19.56 29.48 -5.66
CA LEU A 105 -19.69 28.20 -6.37
C LEU A 105 -18.37 27.86 -7.05
N PHE A 106 -17.73 26.78 -6.60
CA PHE A 106 -16.59 26.20 -7.29
C PHE A 106 -17.09 25.16 -8.29
N THR A 107 -16.74 25.35 -9.57
CA THR A 107 -16.95 24.35 -10.61
C THR A 107 -15.61 23.81 -11.07
N ASP A 108 -15.54 22.51 -11.33
CA ASP A 108 -14.44 21.92 -12.09
C ASP A 108 -14.97 21.33 -13.39
N GLU A 109 -14.09 21.24 -14.38
CA GLU A 109 -14.36 20.47 -15.59
C GLU A 109 -13.57 19.17 -15.49
N ARG A 110 -14.29 18.04 -15.46
CA ARG A 110 -13.67 16.72 -15.43
C ARG A 110 -13.79 16.05 -16.78
N THR A 111 -12.66 15.84 -17.43
CA THR A 111 -12.59 15.07 -18.68
C THR A 111 -12.63 13.58 -18.36
N PHE A 112 -13.63 12.85 -18.87
CA PHE A 112 -13.65 11.39 -18.84
C PHE A 112 -12.96 10.86 -20.09
N THR A 113 -11.81 10.21 -19.95
CA THR A 113 -11.11 9.57 -21.06
C THR A 113 -11.53 8.10 -21.21
N ARG A 114 -11.37 7.53 -22.40
CA ARG A 114 -11.84 6.17 -22.75
C ARG A 114 -11.09 5.08 -21.97
N GLU A 115 -9.93 5.41 -21.41
CA GLU A 115 -9.06 4.52 -20.63
C GLU A 115 -9.53 4.29 -19.19
N GLY A 116 -10.62 4.95 -18.77
CA GLY A 116 -11.26 4.71 -17.47
C GLY A 116 -10.61 5.46 -16.30
N ILE A 117 -11.36 5.54 -15.20
CA ILE A 117 -10.90 6.12 -13.94
C ILE A 117 -9.94 5.11 -13.30
N SER A 118 -8.63 5.39 -13.33
CA SER A 118 -7.67 4.60 -12.56
C SER A 118 -7.98 4.75 -11.07
N ASN A 119 -8.27 3.64 -10.40
CA ASN A 119 -8.60 3.63 -8.98
C ASN A 119 -7.33 3.81 -8.13
N THR A 120 -7.01 5.05 -7.76
CA THR A 120 -5.85 5.39 -6.91
C THR A 120 -5.88 4.64 -5.56
N HIS A 121 -7.06 4.27 -5.05
CA HIS A 121 -7.20 3.56 -3.77
C HIS A 121 -6.48 2.21 -3.75
N SER A 122 -6.31 1.62 -4.92
CA SER A 122 -5.68 0.34 -5.14
C SER A 122 -4.17 0.39 -5.36
N PHE A 123 -3.55 1.58 -5.32
CA PHE A 123 -2.11 1.72 -5.46
C PHE A 123 -1.44 1.71 -4.09
N HIS A 124 -0.57 0.71 -3.87
CA HIS A 124 0.14 0.52 -2.62
C HIS A 124 1.64 0.36 -2.85
N VAL A 125 2.47 1.02 -2.05
CA VAL A 125 3.94 0.86 -2.05
C VAL A 125 4.37 0.24 -0.73
N PHE A 126 5.41 -0.59 -0.75
CA PHE A 126 6.08 -1.06 0.46
C PHE A 126 7.32 -0.22 0.75
N PHE A 127 7.44 0.31 1.97
CA PHE A 127 8.63 1.02 2.48
C PHE A 127 9.03 0.48 3.84
#